data_AF-A0A8T3DXK3-F1
#
_entry.id   AF-A0A8T3DXK3-F1
#
_cell.length_a   1.000
_cell.length_b   1.000
_cell.length_c   1.000
_cell.angle_alpha   90.00
_cell.angle_beta   90.00
_cell.angle_gamma   90.00
#
_symmetry.space_group_name_H-M   'P 1'
#
loop_
_entity.id
_entity.type
_entity.pdbx_description
1 polymer ?
#
loop_
_entity_poly.entity_id
_entity_poly.type
_entity_poly.pdbx_seq_one_letter_code
_entity_poly.pdbx_strand_id
1 'polypeptide(L)'
;MRLSVPLFGKMYGVVYVCVWLYWLFVSCRACGGAGEDDLLLCRSCGHEIASDSDARFIASRLALSHRNNTIIGDKRVPVQLFENPQGFQFEVVTFRRADVFKHWPADKHFTWYPGYSWTIATCPRCSAHLGWAFQPSEWPNTVTDAEFEESEQTFVALIIDRLLQENFASTLLMTPKSFRS
;
A
#
# COMPACT_ATOMS: atom_id res chain seq x y z
N MET A 1 -45.54 30.19 -64.06
CA MET A 1 -44.14 29.70 -63.90
C MET A 1 -44.14 28.86 -62.62
N ARG A 2 -43.93 27.53 -62.57
CA ARG A 2 -42.83 26.68 -63.14
C ARG A 2 -41.48 27.37 -62.91
N LEU A 3 -40.48 26.91 -62.15
CA LEU A 3 -40.06 25.62 -61.53
C LEU A 3 -39.26 25.95 -60.22
N SER A 4 -38.82 25.08 -59.30
CA SER A 4 -38.84 23.62 -59.10
C SER A 4 -38.57 23.28 -57.60
N VAL A 5 -38.56 22.00 -57.20
CA VAL A 5 -38.03 21.50 -55.90
C VAL A 5 -36.79 20.61 -56.16
N PRO A 6 -35.77 20.66 -55.28
CA PRO A 6 -35.21 19.41 -54.72
C PRO A 6 -35.02 19.52 -53.18
N LEU A 7 -35.61 18.63 -52.37
CA LEU A 7 -35.06 17.32 -52.02
C LEU A 7 -33.66 17.37 -51.40
N PHE A 8 -33.59 17.61 -50.08
CA PHE A 8 -32.45 17.18 -49.25
C PHE A 8 -32.93 16.07 -48.30
N GLY A 9 -32.69 14.83 -48.69
CA GLY A 9 -33.04 13.66 -47.89
C GLY A 9 -31.92 13.23 -46.95
N LYS A 10 -32.31 12.63 -45.82
CA LYS A 10 -31.60 11.52 -45.15
C LYS A 10 -30.07 11.64 -45.02
N MET A 11 -29.59 12.41 -44.04
CA MET A 11 -28.19 12.27 -43.58
C MET A 11 -27.98 12.26 -42.05
N TYR A 12 -29.06 12.18 -41.26
CA TYR A 12 -29.00 12.12 -39.78
C TYR A 12 -28.93 10.70 -39.19
N GLY A 13 -28.88 9.65 -40.02
CA GLY A 13 -28.91 8.25 -39.56
C GLY A 13 -27.55 7.56 -39.39
N VAL A 14 -26.49 8.04 -40.04
CA VAL A 14 -25.22 7.29 -40.15
C VAL A 14 -24.26 7.60 -38.98
N VAL A 15 -24.29 8.82 -38.45
CA VAL A 15 -23.35 9.27 -37.40
C VAL A 15 -23.56 8.50 -36.07
N TYR A 16 -24.82 8.23 -35.70
CA TYR A 16 -25.13 7.54 -34.44
C TYR A 16 -24.64 6.09 -34.38
N VAL A 17 -24.60 5.38 -35.51
CA VAL A 17 -24.16 3.98 -35.55
C VAL A 17 -22.64 3.87 -35.32
N CYS A 18 -21.85 4.80 -35.84
CA CYS A 18 -20.40 4.81 -35.65
C CYS A 18 -20.00 5.07 -34.19
N VAL A 19 -20.73 5.93 -33.46
CA VAL A 19 -20.43 6.21 -32.04
C VAL A 19 -20.74 5.01 -31.14
N TRP A 20 -21.82 4.28 -31.40
CA TRP A 20 -22.17 3.07 -30.66
C TRP A 20 -21.21 1.90 -30.92
N LEU A 21 -20.70 1.75 -32.15
CA LEU A 21 -19.66 0.76 -32.44
C LEU A 21 -18.29 1.17 -31.84
N TYR A 22 -18.00 2.48 -31.70
CA TYR A 22 -16.81 2.93 -30.99
C TYR A 22 -16.85 2.57 -29.50
N TRP A 23 -18.03 2.67 -28.85
CA TRP A 23 -18.21 2.26 -27.46
C TRP A 23 -18.17 0.73 -27.25
N LEU A 24 -18.57 -0.06 -28.25
CA LEU A 24 -18.45 -1.53 -28.19
C LEU A 24 -17.03 -2.04 -28.52
N PHE A 25 -16.18 -1.22 -29.16
CA PHE A 25 -14.74 -1.50 -29.37
C PHE A 25 -13.82 -1.00 -28.22
N VAL A 26 -14.38 -0.39 -27.17
CA VAL A 26 -13.67 -0.11 -25.91
C VAL A 26 -13.91 -1.21 -24.87
N SER A 27 -14.60 -2.29 -25.25
CA SER A 27 -14.50 -3.57 -24.54
C SER A 27 -13.21 -4.30 -24.95
N CYS A 28 -12.41 -4.69 -23.96
CA CYS A 28 -11.20 -5.51 -24.09
C CYS A 28 -9.98 -4.84 -24.79
N ARG A 29 -9.35 -3.88 -24.08
CA ARG A 29 -7.90 -3.61 -24.25
C ARG A 29 -7.13 -4.18 -23.06
N ALA A 30 -6.59 -5.39 -23.25
CA ALA A 30 -5.65 -6.10 -22.36
C ALA A 30 -6.23 -6.45 -20.95
N CYS A 31 -6.15 -7.68 -20.42
CA CYS A 31 -5.27 -8.81 -20.75
C CYS A 31 -3.81 -8.42 -20.91
N GLY A 32 -3.35 -7.53 -20.02
CA GLY A 32 -1.97 -7.54 -19.56
C GLY A 32 -2.01 -8.15 -18.17
N GLY A 33 -1.15 -9.13 -17.90
CA GLY A 33 -0.85 -9.45 -16.51
C GLY A 33 -0.17 -8.22 -15.92
N ALA A 34 -0.89 -7.47 -15.10
CA ALA A 34 -0.21 -6.65 -14.10
C ALA A 34 0.63 -7.62 -13.26
N GLY A 35 1.86 -7.23 -12.91
CA GLY A 35 2.48 -7.84 -11.75
C GLY A 35 1.53 -7.54 -10.59
N GLU A 36 0.95 -8.59 -10.02
CA GLU A 36 0.01 -8.46 -8.91
C GLU A 36 0.86 -8.04 -7.70
N ASP A 37 0.74 -6.77 -7.31
CA ASP A 37 1.47 -6.19 -6.18
C ASP A 37 1.21 -7.06 -4.93
N ASP A 38 2.27 -7.67 -4.38
CA ASP A 38 2.14 -8.67 -3.32
C ASP A 38 1.69 -8.00 -2.01
N LEU A 39 0.50 -8.37 -1.52
CA LEU A 39 -0.10 -7.74 -0.34
C LEU A 39 0.52 -8.26 0.97
N LEU A 40 0.80 -7.32 1.87
CA LEU A 40 1.19 -7.57 3.25
C LEU A 40 -0.02 -7.49 4.16
N LEU A 41 -0.33 -8.62 4.79
CA LEU A 41 -1.44 -8.81 5.69
C LEU A 41 -0.98 -8.71 7.15
N CYS A 42 -1.86 -8.25 8.03
CA CYS A 42 -1.69 -8.34 9.48
C CYS A 42 -1.68 -9.81 9.92
N ARG A 43 -0.56 -10.28 10.49
CA ARG A 43 -0.40 -11.69 10.92
C ARG A 43 -1.45 -12.14 11.94
N SER A 44 -2.04 -11.21 12.71
CA SER A 44 -3.02 -11.52 13.75
C SER A 44 -4.46 -11.72 13.23
N CYS A 45 -4.84 -11.18 12.08
CA CYS A 45 -6.23 -11.22 11.60
C CYS A 45 -6.43 -11.30 10.08
N GLY A 46 -5.35 -11.25 9.29
CA GLY A 46 -5.41 -11.27 7.82
C GLY A 46 -5.94 -9.99 7.18
N HIS A 47 -6.02 -8.87 7.90
CA HIS A 47 -6.36 -7.57 7.30
C HIS A 47 -5.22 -7.07 6.40
N GLU A 48 -5.52 -6.54 5.23
CA GLU A 48 -4.54 -5.92 4.33
C GLU A 48 -3.93 -4.66 4.96
N ILE A 49 -2.60 -4.54 4.96
CA ILE A 49 -1.88 -3.44 5.64
C ILE A 49 -1.08 -2.60 4.64
N ALA A 50 -0.34 -3.20 3.72
CA ALA A 50 0.48 -2.46 2.77
C ALA A 50 0.70 -3.26 1.48
N SER A 51 0.98 -2.55 0.38
CA SER A 51 1.51 -3.15 -0.85
C SER A 51 3.03 -3.25 -0.80
N ASP A 52 3.62 -4.23 -1.48
CA ASP A 52 5.06 -4.28 -1.73
C ASP A 52 5.56 -3.12 -2.61
N SER A 53 4.69 -2.44 -3.37
CA SER A 53 5.04 -1.24 -4.15
C SER A 53 5.13 0.04 -3.31
N ASP A 54 4.49 0.07 -2.14
CA ASP A 54 4.66 1.13 -1.14
C ASP A 54 5.93 0.96 -0.29
N ALA A 55 6.65 -0.17 -0.39
CA ALA A 55 7.88 -0.40 0.35
C ALA A 55 8.97 0.61 -0.03
N ARG A 56 9.40 1.44 0.93
CA ARG A 56 10.36 2.53 0.72
C ARG A 56 11.42 2.48 1.80
N PHE A 57 12.64 2.13 1.45
CA PHE A 57 13.74 2.15 2.41
C PHE A 57 14.12 3.57 2.83
N ILE A 58 14.03 3.85 4.13
CA ILE A 58 14.49 5.08 4.76
C ILE A 58 15.57 4.68 5.76
N ALA A 59 16.82 5.08 5.51
CA ALA A 59 17.94 4.73 6.38
C ALA A 59 17.96 5.58 7.65
N SER A 60 18.22 4.96 8.80
CA SER A 60 18.55 5.67 10.03
C SER A 60 19.94 5.35 10.55
N ARG A 61 20.66 6.40 10.98
CA ARG A 61 21.93 6.29 11.72
C ARG A 61 21.78 5.75 13.15
N LEU A 62 20.56 5.48 13.61
CA LEU A 62 20.27 4.90 14.93
C LEU A 62 19.89 3.41 14.86
N ALA A 63 19.85 2.82 13.67
CA ALA A 63 19.68 1.38 13.52
C ALA A 63 20.94 0.65 14.02
N LEU A 64 20.75 -0.41 14.80
CA LEU A 64 21.81 -1.27 15.33
C LEU A 64 22.42 -2.15 14.23
N SER A 65 21.60 -2.61 13.30
CA SER A 65 22.01 -3.39 12.13
C SER A 65 20.97 -3.31 11.01
N HIS A 66 21.38 -3.72 9.82
CA HIS A 66 20.52 -3.79 8.63
C HIS A 66 20.68 -5.18 7.98
N ARG A 67 19.59 -5.75 7.45
CA ARG A 67 19.64 -6.97 6.62
C ARG A 67 18.82 -6.79 5.35
N ASN A 68 19.39 -7.22 4.21
CA ASN A 68 18.77 -7.09 2.87
C ASN A 68 18.21 -8.41 2.33
N ASN A 69 18.05 -9.41 3.21
CA ASN A 69 17.68 -10.77 2.84
C ASN A 69 16.15 -11.02 2.94
N THR A 70 15.39 -10.07 3.48
CA THR A 70 13.93 -10.16 3.46
C THR A 70 13.44 -9.91 2.05
N ILE A 71 12.73 -10.91 1.54
CA ILE A 71 11.98 -10.84 0.29
C ILE A 71 10.53 -10.52 0.68
N ILE A 72 9.93 -9.52 0.03
CA ILE A 72 8.51 -9.18 0.07
C ILE A 72 8.02 -9.27 -1.38
N GLY A 73 7.20 -10.27 -1.67
CA GLY A 73 6.87 -10.65 -3.05
C GLY A 73 8.14 -10.99 -3.84
N ASP A 74 8.40 -10.27 -4.94
CA ASP A 74 9.65 -10.39 -5.70
C ASP A 74 10.74 -9.37 -5.28
N LYS A 75 10.42 -8.42 -4.38
CA LYS A 75 11.31 -7.31 -4.01
C LYS A 75 12.14 -7.66 -2.77
N ARG A 76 13.45 -7.40 -2.81
CA ARG A 76 14.31 -7.41 -1.61
C ARG A 76 14.16 -6.10 -0.86
N VAL A 77 13.59 -6.14 0.33
CA VAL A 77 13.33 -4.95 1.15
C VAL A 77 14.29 -4.94 2.35
N PRO A 78 15.12 -3.90 2.52
CA PRO A 78 16.00 -3.78 3.68
C PRO A 78 15.20 -3.66 4.98
N VAL A 79 15.59 -4.47 5.96
CA VAL A 79 15.07 -4.43 7.33
C VAL A 79 16.09 -3.76 8.23
N GLN A 80 15.64 -2.90 9.13
CA GLN A 80 16.46 -2.25 10.15
C GLN A 80 16.13 -2.79 11.53
N LEU A 81 17.17 -3.12 12.31
CA LEU A 81 17.05 -3.48 13.72
C LEU A 81 17.19 -2.22 14.57
N PHE A 82 16.18 -1.93 15.38
CA PHE A 82 16.22 -0.87 16.39
C PHE A 82 16.02 -1.46 17.79
N GLU A 83 16.39 -0.69 18.80
CA GLU A 83 16.13 -0.99 20.21
C GLU A 83 15.35 0.17 20.83
N ASN A 84 14.38 -0.14 21.69
CA ASN A 84 13.65 0.87 22.45
C ASN A 84 14.36 1.16 23.80
N PRO A 85 13.98 2.23 24.53
CA PRO A 85 14.61 2.58 25.81
C PRO A 85 14.49 1.54 26.93
N GLN A 86 13.70 0.48 26.73
CA GLN A 86 13.52 -0.64 27.66
C GLN A 86 14.37 -1.87 27.28
N GLY A 87 15.18 -1.79 26.22
CA GLY A 87 16.00 -2.89 25.72
C GLY A 87 15.27 -3.89 24.81
N PHE A 88 14.03 -3.60 24.39
CA PHE A 88 13.33 -4.44 23.43
C PHE A 88 13.75 -4.10 22.01
N GLN A 89 14.13 -5.13 21.25
CA GLN A 89 14.58 -4.99 19.87
C GLN A 89 13.44 -5.26 18.87
N PHE A 90 13.42 -4.49 17.80
CA PHE A 90 12.40 -4.52 16.76
C PHE A 90 13.03 -4.47 15.37
N GLU A 91 12.68 -5.44 14.55
CA GLU A 91 13.05 -5.47 13.14
C GLU A 91 11.92 -4.86 12.30
N VAL A 92 12.21 -3.74 11.64
CA VAL A 92 11.20 -2.94 10.95
C VAL A 92 11.50 -2.72 9.47
N VAL A 93 10.43 -2.63 8.70
CA VAL A 93 10.41 -2.25 7.29
C VAL A 93 9.62 -0.95 7.15
N THR A 94 10.11 -0.03 6.32
CA THR A 94 9.46 1.27 6.08
C THR A 94 8.63 1.27 4.79
N PHE A 95 7.43 1.83 4.87
CA PHE A 95 6.46 1.95 3.79
C PHE A 95 6.03 3.41 3.64
N ARG A 96 5.76 3.84 2.41
CA ARG A 96 5.18 5.14 2.10
C ARG A 96 3.75 5.21 2.61
N ARG A 97 2.91 4.22 2.28
CA ARG A 97 1.52 4.10 2.72
C ARG A 97 1.30 2.75 3.39
N ALA A 98 0.38 2.74 4.36
CA ALA A 98 -0.11 1.54 5.01
C ALA A 98 -1.46 1.84 5.69
N ASP A 99 -2.41 0.92 5.59
CA ASP A 99 -3.68 0.97 6.32
C ASP A 99 -3.46 0.64 7.80
N VAL A 100 -3.15 1.69 8.56
CA VAL A 100 -2.93 1.65 10.00
C VAL A 100 -3.61 2.81 10.70
N PHE A 101 -4.23 2.50 11.83
CA PHE A 101 -4.76 3.49 12.76
C PHE A 101 -3.60 4.12 13.55
N LYS A 102 -3.53 5.45 13.55
CA LYS A 102 -2.41 6.26 14.05
C LYS A 102 -2.81 6.95 15.36
N HIS A 103 -2.13 6.65 16.47
CA HIS A 103 -2.51 7.08 17.84
C HIS A 103 -1.97 8.47 18.19
N TRP A 104 -2.39 9.50 17.46
CA TRP A 104 -1.97 10.88 17.72
C TRP A 104 -2.25 11.33 19.17
N PRO A 105 -1.42 12.20 19.78
CA PRO A 105 -0.34 12.99 19.17
C PRO A 105 0.97 12.23 18.93
N ALA A 106 1.82 12.80 18.06
CA ALA A 106 3.18 12.37 17.81
C ALA A 106 4.13 12.79 18.94
N ASP A 107 5.09 11.93 19.27
CA ASP A 107 6.19 12.22 20.18
C ASP A 107 7.54 12.21 19.44
N LYS A 108 8.46 13.08 19.83
CA LYS A 108 9.85 13.16 19.34
C LYS A 108 10.84 12.42 20.24
N HIS A 109 10.48 12.13 21.49
CA HIS A 109 11.37 11.43 22.42
C HIS A 109 11.69 10.04 21.91
N PHE A 110 12.97 9.64 22.01
CA PHE A 110 13.45 8.31 21.58
C PHE A 110 13.12 7.93 20.12
N THR A 111 12.92 8.92 19.25
CA THR A 111 12.70 8.65 17.82
C THR A 111 13.86 7.88 17.21
N TRP A 112 13.54 6.84 16.45
CA TRP A 112 14.51 6.09 15.68
C TRP A 112 14.97 6.83 14.42
N TYR A 113 14.25 7.84 13.97
CA TYR A 113 14.57 8.60 12.75
C TYR A 113 14.81 10.07 13.11
N PRO A 114 16.07 10.53 13.16
CA PRO A 114 16.38 11.92 13.50
C PRO A 114 15.68 12.91 12.56
N GLY A 115 14.99 13.90 13.15
CA GLY A 115 14.15 14.86 12.42
C GLY A 115 12.68 14.45 12.28
N TYR A 116 12.29 13.29 12.81
CA TYR A 116 10.92 12.78 12.78
C TYR A 116 10.34 12.57 14.18
N SER A 117 9.07 12.93 14.33
CA SER A 117 8.22 12.53 15.45
C SER A 117 7.41 11.29 15.06
N TRP A 118 7.12 10.41 16.03
CA TRP A 118 6.44 9.14 15.83
C TRP A 118 5.14 9.04 16.62
N THR A 119 4.22 8.24 16.13
CA THR A 119 3.05 7.76 16.87
C THR A 119 2.91 6.25 16.71
N ILE A 120 2.26 5.58 17.66
CA ILE A 120 1.95 4.15 17.58
C ILE A 120 0.99 3.91 16.41
N ALA A 121 1.26 2.86 15.63
CA ALA A 121 0.42 2.40 14.53
C ALA A 121 -0.15 1.01 14.85
N THR A 122 -1.48 0.87 14.85
CA THR A 122 -2.20 -0.39 15.08
C THR A 122 -3.00 -0.82 13.86
N CYS A 123 -3.21 -2.13 13.71
CA CYS A 123 -4.16 -2.67 12.74
C CYS A 123 -5.58 -2.09 13.00
N PRO A 124 -6.27 -1.50 12.01
CA PRO A 124 -7.61 -0.94 12.22
C PRO A 124 -8.65 -2.03 12.56
N ARG A 125 -8.45 -3.27 12.10
CA ARG A 125 -9.38 -4.39 12.30
C ARG A 125 -9.26 -5.10 13.64
N CYS A 126 -8.05 -5.27 14.17
CA CYS A 126 -7.82 -6.07 15.40
C CYS A 126 -7.08 -5.32 16.52
N SER A 127 -6.75 -4.04 16.32
CA SER A 127 -5.99 -3.19 17.26
C SER A 127 -4.61 -3.72 17.66
N ALA A 128 -4.12 -4.80 17.04
CA ALA A 128 -2.75 -5.26 17.23
C ALA A 128 -1.77 -4.14 16.85
N HIS A 129 -0.84 -3.81 17.74
CA HIS A 129 0.27 -2.90 17.44
C HIS A 129 1.07 -3.47 16.26
N LEU A 130 1.25 -2.72 15.17
CA LEU A 130 2.01 -3.15 14.00
C LEU A 130 3.34 -2.43 13.87
N GLY A 131 3.45 -1.21 14.38
CA GLY A 131 4.69 -0.43 14.41
C GLY A 131 4.40 1.02 14.69
N TRP A 132 5.02 1.93 13.95
CA TRP A 132 4.97 3.37 14.20
C TRP A 132 4.83 4.17 12.91
N ALA A 133 4.02 5.23 12.95
CA ALA A 133 3.91 6.21 11.87
C ALA A 133 4.80 7.43 12.18
N PHE A 134 5.55 7.92 11.19
CA PHE A 134 6.52 9.00 11.32
C PHE A 134 6.15 10.21 10.47
N GLN A 135 6.29 11.40 11.04
CA GLN A 135 6.11 12.70 10.39
C GLN A 135 7.27 13.64 10.74
N PRO A 136 7.59 14.67 9.93
CA PRO A 136 8.62 15.63 10.27
C PRO A 136 8.37 16.27 11.65
N SER A 137 9.41 16.46 12.46
CA SER A 137 9.25 17.04 13.81
C SER A 137 8.83 18.51 13.83
N GLU A 138 8.90 19.20 12.69
CA GLU A 138 8.40 20.57 12.50
C GLU A 138 6.88 20.62 12.21
N TRP A 139 6.24 19.47 11.96
CA TRP A 139 4.79 19.40 11.73
C TRP A 139 4.00 19.46 13.04
N PRO A 140 2.71 19.90 13.02
CA PRO A 140 1.83 19.81 14.18
C PRO A 140 1.77 18.38 14.72
N ASN A 141 1.74 18.20 16.05
CA ASN A 141 1.75 16.87 16.68
C ASN A 141 0.54 15.98 16.31
N THR A 142 -0.47 16.49 15.63
CA THR A 142 -1.62 15.74 15.13
C THR A 142 -1.92 16.23 13.72
N VAL A 143 -2.01 15.32 12.78
CA VAL A 143 -2.40 15.57 11.38
C VAL A 143 -3.49 14.61 10.96
N THR A 144 -4.24 14.97 9.93
CA THR A 144 -5.23 14.08 9.33
C THR A 144 -4.55 12.97 8.53
N ASP A 145 -5.25 11.84 8.33
CA ASP A 145 -4.73 10.74 7.53
C ASP A 145 -4.47 11.16 6.07
N ALA A 146 -5.27 12.08 5.52
CA ALA A 146 -5.06 12.65 4.19
C ALA A 146 -3.74 13.45 4.09
N GLU A 147 -3.49 14.39 5.01
CA GLU A 147 -2.22 15.13 5.08
C GLU A 147 -1.01 14.20 5.27
N PHE A 148 -1.20 13.09 5.98
CA PHE A 148 -0.18 12.07 6.16
C PHE A 148 0.09 11.24 4.88
N GLU A 149 -0.92 10.87 4.10
CA GLU A 149 -0.78 9.97 2.93
C GLU A 149 -0.47 10.70 1.61
N GLU A 150 -0.74 11.99 1.54
CA GLU A 150 -0.35 12.87 0.42
C GLU A 150 1.12 13.29 0.50
N SER A 151 1.70 13.36 1.70
CA SER A 151 3.08 13.83 1.92
C SER A 151 4.14 12.81 1.47
N GLU A 152 5.22 13.31 0.86
CA GLU A 152 6.42 12.54 0.49
C GLU A 152 7.42 12.41 1.64
N GLN A 153 7.18 13.09 2.77
CA GLN A 153 8.08 13.13 3.91
C GLN A 153 7.66 12.14 5.00
N THR A 154 6.37 11.85 5.12
CA THR A 154 5.79 10.86 6.03
C THR A 154 6.05 9.43 5.58
N PHE A 155 6.01 8.49 6.53
CA PHE A 155 6.14 7.06 6.29
C PHE A 155 5.71 6.24 7.52
N VAL A 156 5.48 4.95 7.36
CA VAL A 156 5.19 4.01 8.45
C VAL A 156 6.31 2.98 8.55
N ALA A 157 6.86 2.74 9.75
CA ALA A 157 7.76 1.63 10.02
C ALA A 157 7.00 0.49 10.71
N LEU A 158 6.85 -0.63 10.02
CA LEU A 158 6.10 -1.80 10.47
C LEU A 158 7.05 -2.92 10.92
N ILE A 159 6.69 -3.61 12.01
CA ILE A 159 7.45 -4.72 12.58
C ILE A 159 7.23 -5.97 11.73
N ILE A 160 8.31 -6.51 11.18
CA ILE A 160 8.26 -7.61 10.19
C ILE A 160 7.53 -8.86 10.71
N ASP A 161 7.72 -9.21 11.98
CA ASP A 161 7.09 -10.37 12.62
C ASP A 161 5.58 -10.24 12.86
N ARG A 162 5.01 -9.07 12.56
CA ARG A 162 3.56 -8.81 12.66
C ARG A 162 2.89 -8.75 11.30
N LEU A 163 3.65 -8.92 10.23
CA LEU A 163 3.18 -9.00 8.85
C LEU A 163 3.24 -10.44 8.32
N LEU A 164 2.47 -10.70 7.29
CA LEU A 164 2.35 -11.97 6.58
C LEU A 164 2.19 -11.65 5.09
N GLN A 165 2.91 -12.34 4.20
CA GLN A 165 2.72 -12.16 2.75
C GLN A 165 1.56 -13.05 2.28
N GLU A 166 0.75 -12.54 1.36
CA GLU A 166 -0.40 -13.27 0.81
C GLU A 166 0.00 -14.57 0.09
N ASN A 167 1.07 -14.52 -0.71
CA ASN A 167 1.64 -15.69 -1.40
C ASN A 167 2.04 -16.84 -0.43
N PHE A 168 2.49 -16.52 0.77
CA PHE A 168 2.80 -17.48 1.83
C PHE A 168 1.54 -17.95 2.56
N ALA A 169 0.58 -17.04 2.81
CA ALA A 169 -0.71 -17.37 3.43
C ALA A 169 -1.53 -18.35 2.58
N SER A 170 -1.60 -18.14 1.27
CA SER A 170 -2.31 -19.03 0.34
C SER A 170 -1.68 -20.43 0.24
N THR A 171 -0.35 -20.52 0.36
CA THR A 171 0.36 -21.81 0.43
C THR A 171 -0.03 -22.63 1.66
N LEU A 172 -0.27 -21.99 2.82
CA LEU A 172 -0.71 -22.68 4.04
C LEU A 172 -2.13 -23.25 3.95
N LEU A 173 -2.96 -22.76 3.03
CA LEU A 173 -4.34 -23.22 2.82
C LEU A 173 -4.45 -24.39 1.84
N MET A 174 -3.35 -24.82 1.20
CA MET A 174 -3.36 -25.97 0.30
C MET A 174 -3.40 -27.29 1.09
N THR A 175 -4.58 -27.93 1.15
CA THR A 175 -4.71 -29.31 1.63
C THR A 175 -3.95 -30.29 0.73
N PRO A 176 -3.05 -31.14 1.26
CA PRO A 176 -2.33 -32.13 0.47
C PRO A 176 -3.28 -33.13 -0.21
N LYS A 177 -3.01 -33.47 -1.47
CA LYS A 177 -3.82 -34.43 -2.24
C LYS A 177 -3.89 -35.84 -1.61
N SER A 178 -3.01 -36.16 -0.66
CA SER A 178 -3.01 -37.42 0.11
C SER A 178 -4.22 -37.59 1.05
N PHE A 179 -5.02 -36.55 1.28
CA PHE A 179 -6.21 -36.60 2.14
C PHE A 179 -7.54 -36.68 1.39
N ARG A 180 -7.52 -36.79 0.05
CA ARG A 180 -8.70 -37.20 -0.73
C ARG A 180 -8.75 -38.74 -0.76
N SER A 181 -9.43 -39.31 0.24
CA SER A 181 -9.80 -40.72 0.28
C SER A 181 -10.99 -41.04 -0.63
#